data_AF-G5AYW2-F1
#
_entry.id   AF-G5AYW2-F1
#
_cell.length_a   1.000
_cell.length_b   1.000
_cell.length_c   1.000
_cell.angle_alpha   90.00
_cell.angle_beta   90.00
_cell.angle_gamma   90.00
#
_symmetry.space_group_name_H-M   'P 1'
#
loop_
_entity.id
_entity.type
_entity.pdbx_description
1 polymer ?
#
loop_
_entity_poly.entity_id
_entity_poly.type
_entity_poly.pdbx_seq_one_letter_code
_entity_poly.pdbx_strand_id
1 'polypeptide(L)'
;MSPLRDHQSSDHTVITLAENKKAQLVVTAHDVDPTELVVFLHARCRKMGVPYCIIKGKARLGRLVHRKMCTTAALPQVNSEDKGLVEAIRTNYNDRYDEICRHWGGNVLGPKSVARIAKLEKAKAKEFATKLG
;
A
#
# COMPACT_ATOMS: atom_id res chain seq x y z
N MET A 1 -9.60 -26.06 18.79
CA MET A 1 -8.61 -25.27 19.58
C MET A 1 -7.89 -24.37 18.59
N SER A 2 -8.39 -23.16 18.38
CA SER A 2 -8.15 -22.38 17.14
C SER A 2 -6.80 -21.65 17.17
N PRO A 3 -5.95 -21.77 16.12
CA PRO A 3 -4.68 -21.03 15.98
C PRO A 3 -4.86 -19.56 15.51
N LEU A 4 -6.08 -19.01 15.51
CA LEU A 4 -6.39 -17.65 15.05
C LEU A 4 -6.15 -16.54 16.11
N ARG A 5 -5.35 -16.82 17.16
CA ARG A 5 -5.13 -15.90 18.29
C ARG A 5 -3.80 -15.15 18.29
N ASP A 6 -2.97 -15.34 17.28
CA ASP A 6 -1.63 -14.74 17.26
C ASP A 6 -1.57 -13.40 16.51
N HIS A 7 -2.72 -12.86 16.09
CA HIS A 7 -2.81 -11.64 15.29
C HIS A 7 -2.94 -10.44 16.23
N GLN A 8 -1.93 -9.57 16.27
CA GLN A 8 -1.94 -8.38 17.13
C GLN A 8 -2.29 -7.14 16.30
N SER A 9 -3.33 -6.42 16.72
CA SER A 9 -4.04 -5.44 15.90
C SER A 9 -4.04 -4.00 16.46
N SER A 10 -3.30 -3.76 17.55
CA SER A 10 -3.08 -2.40 18.09
C SER A 10 -1.82 -1.82 17.44
N ASP A 11 -1.92 -0.61 16.89
CA ASP A 11 -0.84 0.04 16.15
C ASP A 11 0.47 0.08 16.96
N HIS A 12 0.39 0.45 18.25
CA HIS A 12 1.55 0.43 19.17
C HIS A 12 2.23 -0.95 19.23
N THR A 13 1.43 -2.00 19.35
CA THR A 13 1.94 -3.37 19.47
C THR A 13 2.54 -3.87 18.16
N VAL A 14 1.92 -3.52 17.03
CA VAL A 14 2.46 -3.80 15.69
C VAL A 14 3.83 -3.16 15.51
N ILE A 15 3.99 -1.90 15.95
CA ILE A 15 5.29 -1.21 15.92
C ILE A 15 6.31 -1.97 16.77
N THR A 16 6.01 -2.26 18.03
CA THR A 16 6.93 -3.00 18.91
C THR A 16 7.33 -4.36 18.33
N LEU A 17 6.42 -5.07 17.66
CA LEU A 17 6.71 -6.35 17.02
C LEU A 17 7.60 -6.19 15.77
N ALA A 18 7.37 -5.14 14.97
CA ALA A 18 8.22 -4.82 13.82
C ALA A 18 9.63 -4.38 14.24
N GLU A 19 9.75 -3.59 15.30
CA GLU A 19 11.04 -3.14 15.86
C GLU A 19 11.86 -4.29 16.44
N ASN A 20 11.21 -5.24 17.11
CA ASN A 20 11.89 -6.42 17.64
C ASN A 20 12.10 -7.52 16.59
N LYS A 21 11.74 -7.27 15.33
CA LYS A 21 11.79 -8.26 14.23
C LYS A 21 11.04 -9.57 14.56
N LYS A 22 10.00 -9.47 15.38
CA LYS A 22 9.12 -10.60 15.73
C LYS A 22 7.95 -10.75 14.77
N ALA A 23 7.64 -9.71 13.99
CA ALA A 23 6.67 -9.77 12.91
C ALA A 23 7.30 -10.32 11.63
N GLN A 24 6.65 -11.30 11.00
CA GLN A 24 7.02 -11.82 9.68
C GLN A 24 6.31 -11.07 8.55
N LEU A 25 5.12 -10.54 8.80
CA LEU A 25 4.37 -9.72 7.86
C LEU A 25 3.56 -8.65 8.59
N VAL A 26 3.54 -7.43 8.06
CA VAL A 26 2.70 -6.32 8.54
C VAL A 26 1.69 -5.94 7.47
N VAL A 27 0.42 -5.84 7.86
CA VAL A 27 -0.70 -5.52 6.98
C VAL A 27 -1.31 -4.20 7.41
N THR A 28 -1.42 -3.24 6.50
CA THR A 28 -1.97 -1.91 6.75
C THR A 28 -3.21 -1.66 5.90
N ALA A 29 -4.24 -1.03 6.46
CA ALA A 29 -5.39 -0.57 5.68
C ALA A 29 -5.07 0.73 4.92
N HIS A 30 -5.66 0.90 3.74
CA HIS A 30 -5.44 2.11 2.93
C HIS A 30 -6.28 3.34 3.32
N ASP A 31 -7.39 3.12 4.03
CA ASP A 31 -8.48 4.09 4.29
C ASP A 31 -8.44 4.56 5.75
N VAL A 32 -7.23 4.75 6.25
CA VAL A 32 -6.95 5.18 7.62
C VAL A 32 -7.12 6.69 7.70
N ASP A 33 -7.86 7.10 8.73
CA ASP A 33 -8.15 8.49 9.03
C ASP A 33 -8.03 8.65 10.56
N PRO A 34 -6.99 9.36 11.08
CA PRO A 34 -5.95 10.11 10.37
C PRO A 34 -4.83 9.23 9.78
N THR A 35 -4.34 9.55 8.56
CA THR A 35 -3.33 8.76 7.82
C THR A 35 -1.94 8.78 8.48
N GLU A 36 -1.65 9.79 9.28
CA GLU A 36 -0.41 9.99 10.03
C GLU A 36 -0.07 8.78 10.93
N LEU A 37 -1.08 8.04 11.38
CA LEU A 37 -0.91 6.83 12.18
C LEU A 37 -0.13 5.72 11.47
N VAL A 38 -0.13 5.70 10.14
CA VAL A 38 0.45 4.61 9.35
C VAL A 38 1.57 5.04 8.41
N VAL A 39 1.74 6.33 8.13
CA VAL A 39 2.79 6.82 7.21
C VAL A 39 4.18 6.42 7.68
N PHE A 40 4.48 6.60 8.97
CA PHE A 40 5.80 6.26 9.52
C PHE A 40 6.04 4.75 9.61
N LEU A 41 4.97 3.95 9.73
CA LEU A 41 5.06 2.50 9.90
C LEU A 41 5.70 1.83 8.68
N HIS A 42 5.33 2.24 7.47
CA HIS A 42 5.91 1.66 6.25
C HIS A 42 7.42 1.93 6.14
N ALA A 43 7.86 3.14 6.50
CA ALA A 43 9.29 3.47 6.57
C ALA A 43 9.99 2.64 7.66
N ARG A 44 9.34 2.42 8.81
CA ARG A 44 9.88 1.59 9.89
C ARG A 44 10.02 0.13 9.46
N CYS A 45 8.99 -0.45 8.83
CA CYS A 45 9.02 -1.82 8.31
C CYS A 45 10.17 -2.03 7.32
N ARG A 46 10.40 -1.08 6.39
CA ARG A 46 11.56 -1.10 5.49
C ARG A 46 12.88 -1.14 6.27
N LYS A 47 13.06 -0.21 7.21
CA LYS A 47 14.31 -0.10 8.00
C LYS A 47 14.60 -1.36 8.80
N MET A 48 13.56 -2.02 9.32
CA MET A 48 13.68 -3.26 10.08
C MET A 48 13.76 -4.52 9.20
N GLY A 49 13.52 -4.40 7.89
CA GLY A 49 13.51 -5.53 6.94
C GLY A 49 12.24 -6.39 7.02
N VAL A 50 11.15 -5.86 7.58
CA VAL A 50 9.87 -6.58 7.73
C VAL A 50 9.01 -6.33 6.49
N PRO A 51 8.55 -7.38 5.78
CA PRO A 51 7.61 -7.26 4.68
C PRO A 51 6.33 -6.55 5.12
N TYR A 52 5.86 -5.58 4.32
CA TYR A 52 4.59 -4.90 4.55
C TYR A 52 3.70 -4.89 3.32
N CYS A 53 2.38 -4.89 3.53
CA CYS A 53 1.41 -4.73 2.45
C CYS A 53 0.28 -3.76 2.84
N ILE A 54 -0.33 -3.15 1.83
CA ILE A 54 -1.45 -2.22 2.00
C ILE A 54 -2.70 -2.82 1.37
N ILE A 55 -3.73 -3.05 2.18
CA ILE A 55 -5.00 -3.68 1.77
C ILE A 55 -6.13 -2.65 1.70
N LYS A 56 -7.06 -2.90 0.76
CA LYS A 56 -8.30 -2.12 0.63
C LYS A 56 -9.30 -2.46 1.75
N GLY A 57 -9.52 -1.51 2.66
CA GLY A 57 -10.63 -1.46 3.61
C GLY A 57 -10.25 -1.88 5.04
N LYS A 58 -10.24 -0.94 5.98
CA LYS A 58 -10.00 -1.19 7.42
C LYS A 58 -11.09 -2.04 8.07
N ALA A 59 -12.31 -2.01 7.53
CA ALA A 59 -13.40 -2.89 7.95
C ALA A 59 -13.15 -4.36 7.55
N ARG A 60 -12.57 -4.60 6.36
CA ARG A 60 -12.20 -5.95 5.90
C ARG A 60 -11.09 -6.53 6.76
N LEU A 61 -10.08 -5.72 7.07
CA LEU A 61 -9.02 -6.10 8.01
C LEU A 61 -9.58 -6.34 9.42
N GLY A 62 -10.50 -5.50 9.88
CA GLY A 62 -11.20 -5.66 11.15
C GLY A 62 -11.92 -7.00 11.28
N ARG A 63 -12.60 -7.45 10.21
CA ARG A 63 -13.32 -8.72 10.19
C ARG A 63 -12.40 -9.93 10.41
N LEU A 64 -11.14 -9.86 9.96
CA LEU A 64 -10.14 -10.93 10.18
C LEU A 64 -9.70 -11.03 11.64
N VAL A 65 -9.65 -9.91 12.35
CA VAL A 65 -9.23 -9.84 13.76
C VAL A 65 -10.41 -9.78 14.75
N HIS A 66 -11.62 -10.09 14.28
CA HIS A 66 -12.86 -10.02 15.05
C HIS A 66 -13.12 -8.65 15.72
N ARG A 67 -12.76 -7.56 15.02
CA ARG A 67 -13.05 -6.18 15.43
C ARG A 67 -13.89 -5.49 14.36
N LYS A 68 -14.61 -4.43 14.75
CA LYS A 68 -15.36 -3.61 13.79
C LYS A 68 -14.44 -2.99 12.73
N MET A 69 -13.26 -2.54 13.15
CA MET A 69 -12.27 -1.87 12.32
C MET A 69 -10.86 -2.20 12.82
N CYS A 70 -9.91 -2.33 11.90
CA CYS A 70 -8.50 -2.52 12.22
C CYS A 70 -7.65 -1.73 11.21
N THR A 71 -6.73 -0.94 11.74
CA THR A 71 -5.82 -0.09 10.97
C THR A 71 -4.62 -0.88 10.48
N THR A 72 -3.95 -1.56 11.41
CA THR A 72 -2.77 -2.38 11.14
C THR A 72 -2.86 -3.71 11.88
N ALA A 73 -2.30 -4.75 11.29
CA ALA A 73 -2.18 -6.07 11.90
C ALA A 73 -0.79 -6.65 11.63
N ALA A 74 -0.19 -7.26 12.64
CA ALA A 74 1.07 -8.00 12.51
C ALA A 74 0.82 -9.50 12.61
N LEU A 75 1.46 -10.24 11.71
CA LEU A 75 1.54 -11.69 11.75
C LEU A 75 2.93 -12.10 12.25
N PRO A 76 3.05 -12.65 13.47
CA PRO A 76 4.33 -13.08 14.02
C PRO A 76 4.82 -14.40 13.41
N GLN A 77 3.90 -15.25 12.96
CA GLN A 77 4.20 -16.51 12.29
C GLN A 77 3.37 -16.63 11.03
N VAL A 78 4.01 -17.13 9.98
CA VAL A 78 3.43 -17.45 8.68
C VAL A 78 3.66 -18.92 8.40
N ASN A 79 2.62 -19.61 7.95
CA ASN A 79 2.69 -21.01 7.58
C ASN A 79 3.63 -21.21 6.39
N SER A 80 4.16 -22.43 6.23
CA SER A 80 5.05 -22.74 5.10
C SER A 80 4.39 -22.57 3.74
N GLU A 81 3.09 -22.83 3.63
CA GLU A 81 2.30 -22.65 2.41
C GLU A 81 2.21 -21.20 1.94
N ASP A 82 2.25 -20.23 2.86
CA ASP A 82 2.07 -18.81 2.57
C ASP A 82 3.39 -18.07 2.34
N LYS A 83 4.53 -18.77 2.37
CA LYS A 83 5.85 -18.15 2.15
C LYS A 83 5.97 -17.47 0.79
N GLY A 84 5.38 -18.06 -0.26
CA GLY A 84 5.37 -17.46 -1.59
C GLY A 84 4.62 -16.13 -1.65
N LEU A 85 3.59 -15.96 -0.82
CA LEU A 85 2.85 -14.69 -0.70
C LEU A 85 3.72 -13.61 -0.04
N VAL A 86 4.44 -13.97 1.03
CA VAL A 86 5.33 -13.03 1.73
C VAL A 86 6.45 -12.53 0.80
N GLU A 87 7.00 -13.42 -0.01
CA GLU A 87 8.02 -13.07 -1.01
C GLU A 87 7.46 -12.15 -2.10
N ALA A 88 6.29 -12.46 -2.65
CA ALA A 88 5.61 -11.59 -3.61
C ALA A 88 5.29 -10.20 -3.02
N ILE A 89 4.91 -10.11 -1.74
CA ILE A 89 4.69 -8.84 -1.04
C ILE A 89 5.99 -8.06 -0.93
N ARG A 90 7.09 -8.72 -0.54
CA ARG A 90 8.40 -8.09 -0.38
C ARG A 90 8.88 -7.45 -1.68
N THR A 91 8.78 -8.17 -2.80
CA THR A 91 9.18 -7.65 -4.12
C THR A 91 8.30 -6.48 -4.56
N ASN A 92 7.01 -6.46 -4.20
CA ASN A 92 6.10 -5.39 -4.60
C ASN A 92 6.25 -4.11 -3.77
N TYR A 93 6.61 -4.20 -2.49
CA TYR A 93 6.64 -3.06 -1.57
C TYR A 93 8.04 -2.72 -1.06
N ASN A 94 8.70 -3.66 -0.39
CA ASN A 94 9.97 -3.39 0.29
C ASN A 94 11.10 -3.11 -0.70
N ASP A 95 11.24 -3.94 -1.74
CA ASP A 95 12.33 -3.83 -2.71
C ASP A 95 12.12 -2.64 -3.67
N ARG A 96 10.86 -2.28 -3.94
CA ARG A 96 10.46 -1.14 -4.77
C ARG A 96 10.30 0.17 -4.02
N TYR A 97 10.68 0.23 -2.74
CA TYR A 97 10.42 1.39 -1.89
C TYR A 97 10.98 2.69 -2.48
N ASP A 98 12.18 2.67 -3.08
CA ASP A 98 12.79 3.89 -3.62
C ASP A 98 12.04 4.43 -4.84
N GLU A 99 11.42 3.56 -5.65
CA GLU A 99 10.49 3.96 -6.72
C GLU A 99 9.22 4.57 -6.13
N ILE A 100 8.63 3.89 -5.14
CA ILE A 100 7.38 4.32 -4.49
C ILE A 100 7.57 5.69 -3.81
N CYS A 101 8.70 5.92 -3.15
CA CYS A 101 9.00 7.17 -2.46
C CYS A 101 9.23 8.35 -3.42
N ARG A 102 9.77 8.08 -4.62
CA ARG A 102 9.99 9.09 -5.65
C ARG A 102 8.77 9.31 -6.55
N HIS A 103 7.81 8.42 -6.50
CA HIS A 103 6.58 8.52 -7.28
C HIS A 103 5.58 9.46 -6.61
N TRP A 104 5.45 10.66 -7.17
CA TRP A 104 4.43 11.61 -6.77
C TRP A 104 3.11 11.27 -7.48
N GLY A 105 2.08 10.95 -6.69
CA GLY A 105 0.73 10.72 -7.21
C GLY A 105 0.00 12.03 -7.53
N GLY A 106 -1.17 11.91 -8.16
CA GLY A 106 -2.01 13.05 -8.52
C GLY A 106 -1.66 13.62 -9.90
N ASN A 107 -1.88 14.93 -10.08
CA ASN A 107 -1.73 15.63 -11.37
C ASN A 107 -2.54 15.01 -12.54
N VAL A 108 -3.66 14.34 -12.23
CA VAL A 108 -4.56 13.80 -13.23
C VAL A 108 -5.66 14.82 -13.49
N LEU A 109 -5.70 15.34 -14.72
CA LEU A 109 -6.74 16.28 -15.14
C LEU A 109 -8.11 15.60 -15.20
N GLY A 110 -9.15 16.37 -14.89
CA GLY A 110 -10.53 15.89 -15.04
C GLY A 110 -10.86 15.56 -16.50
N PRO A 111 -11.76 14.58 -16.74
CA PRO A 111 -12.01 14.03 -18.07
C PRO A 111 -12.49 15.09 -19.09
N LYS A 112 -13.26 16.08 -18.63
CA LYS A 112 -13.71 17.21 -19.48
C LYS A 112 -12.54 18.06 -19.98
N SER A 113 -11.55 18.32 -19.13
CA SER A 113 -10.37 19.10 -19.50
C SER A 113 -9.47 18.30 -20.46
N VAL A 114 -9.25 17.02 -20.17
CA VAL A 114 -8.49 16.10 -21.03
C VAL A 114 -9.09 16.03 -22.44
N ALA A 115 -10.42 15.87 -22.56
CA ALA A 115 -11.10 15.83 -23.85
C ALA A 115 -10.93 17.15 -24.65
N ARG A 116 -10.96 18.30 -23.97
CA ARG A 116 -10.73 19.60 -24.61
C ARG A 116 -9.29 19.73 -25.11
N ILE A 117 -8.30 19.37 -24.29
CA ILE A 117 -6.87 19.39 -24.67
C ILE A 117 -6.65 18.47 -25.87
N ALA A 118 -7.14 17.24 -25.81
CA ALA A 118 -7.01 16.27 -26.90
C ALA A 118 -7.65 16.77 -28.21
N LYS A 119 -8.80 17.45 -28.15
CA LYS A 119 -9.41 18.08 -29.34
C LYS A 119 -8.53 19.17 -29.94
N LEU A 120 -7.94 20.02 -29.11
CA LEU A 120 -7.04 21.09 -29.54
C LEU A 120 -5.72 20.54 -30.09
N GLU A 121 -5.12 19.53 -29.45
CA GLU A 121 -3.92 18.86 -29.93
C GLU A 121 -4.15 18.17 -31.28
N LYS A 122 -5.30 17.50 -31.44
CA LYS A 122 -5.68 16.90 -32.72
C LYS A 122 -5.84 17.93 -33.83
N ALA A 123 -6.44 19.09 -33.53
CA ALA A 123 -6.57 20.18 -34.50
C ALA A 123 -5.19 20.74 -34.89
N LYS A 124 -4.33 21.03 -33.91
CA LYS A 124 -2.95 21.49 -34.15
C LYS A 124 -2.12 20.50 -34.96
N ALA A 125 -2.23 19.20 -34.66
CA ALA A 125 -1.54 18.15 -35.41
C ALA A 125 -2.01 18.08 -36.87
N LYS A 126 -3.31 18.24 -37.11
CA LYS A 126 -3.87 18.29 -38.48
C LYS A 126 -3.37 19.51 -39.24
N GLU A 127 -3.36 20.69 -38.60
CA GLU A 127 -2.83 21.93 -39.20
C GLU A 127 -1.34 21.84 -39.52
N PHE A 128 -0.54 21.27 -38.63
CA PHE A 128 0.90 21.07 -38.84
C PHE A 128 1.19 20.10 -39.99
N ALA A 129 0.47 18.97 -40.04
CA ALA A 129 0.60 17.99 -41.12
C ALA A 129 0.24 18.59 -42.50
N THR A 130 -0.74 19.48 -42.56
CA THR A 130 -1.17 20.13 -43.81
C THR A 130 -0.20 21.22 -44.27
N LYS A 131 0.66 21.75 -43.38
CA LYS A 131 1.64 22.79 -43.71
C LYS A 131 3.01 22.26 -44.11
N LEU A 132 3.33 21.02 -43.75
CA LEU A 132 4.61 20.37 -44.06
C LEU A 132 4.54 19.44 -45.28
N GLY A 133 3.35 19.02 -45.69
CA GLY A 133 3.09 18.36 -46.98
C GLY A 133 2.69 19.37 -48.02
#